data_AF-A0A2P4YFH6-F1
#
_entry.id   AF-A0A2P4YFH6-F1
#
_cell.length_a   1.000
_cell.length_b   1.000
_cell.length_c   1.000
_cell.angle_alpha   90.00
_cell.angle_beta   90.00
_cell.angle_gamma   90.00
#
_symmetry.space_group_name_H-M   'P 1'
#
loop_
_entity.id
_entity.type
_entity.pdbx_description
1 polymer ?
#
loop_
_entity_poly.entity_id
_entity_poly.type
_entity_poly.pdbx_seq_one_letter_code
_entity_poly.pdbx_strand_id
1 'polypeptide(L)' 'MSTSEYRDRKKFEATNGDMVSLQFEVIPLPGAHSVKAIIDALQFVVYNIEISISEAVGDINIRENDDAKPGSPVAQLFLL' A
#
# COMPACT_ATOMS: atom_id res chain seq x y z
N MET A 1 -15.42 16.14 -6.84
CA MET A 1 -16.19 14.98 -6.36
C MET A 1 -15.98 14.90 -4.85
N SER A 2 -17.07 14.80 -4.08
CA SER A 2 -17.01 14.67 -2.62
C SER A 2 -16.64 13.23 -2.26
N THR A 3 -15.64 13.01 -1.40
CA THR A 3 -15.21 11.69 -0.93
C THR A 3 -16.29 10.93 -0.12
N SER A 4 -17.39 11.59 0.23
CA SER A 4 -18.51 11.01 0.97
C SER A 4 -19.34 10.00 0.18
N GLU A 5 -19.35 10.07 -1.16
CA GLU A 5 -20.16 9.14 -2.00
C GLU A 5 -19.61 7.71 -2.00
N TYR A 6 -18.37 7.53 -1.56
CA TYR A 6 -17.64 6.26 -1.64
C TYR A 6 -17.23 5.73 -0.26
N ARG A 7 -17.74 6.33 0.82
CA ARG A 7 -17.29 6.03 2.18
C ARG A 7 -18.47 5.83 3.12
N ASP A 8 -18.63 4.61 3.62
CA ASP A 8 -19.58 4.28 4.69
C ASP A 8 -18.80 4.01 5.98
N ARG A 9 -19.24 4.62 7.10
CA ARG A 9 -18.62 4.40 8.41
C ARG A 9 -19.67 4.23 9.49
N LYS A 10 -19.63 3.10 10.19
CA LYS A 10 -20.50 2.80 11.32
C LYS A 10 -19.67 2.63 12.59
N LYS A 11 -20.11 3.24 13.68
CA LYS A 11 -19.52 3.06 15.01
C LYS A 11 -20.57 2.49 15.95
N PHE A 12 -20.17 1.55 16.80
CA PHE A 12 -21.03 0.98 17.83
C PHE A 12 -20.18 0.51 19.01
N GLU A 13 -20.83 0.40 20.16
CA GLU A 13 -20.24 -0.19 21.35
C GLU A 13 -20.56 -1.68 21.37
N ALA A 14 -19.54 -2.52 21.51
CA ALA A 14 -19.71 -3.95 21.69
C ALA A 14 -20.23 -4.24 23.11
N THR A 15 -20.81 -5.42 23.31
CA THR A 15 -21.38 -5.83 24.60
C THR A 15 -20.39 -5.88 25.76
N ASN A 16 -19.08 -5.87 25.47
CA ASN A 16 -18.01 -5.80 26.45
C ASN A 16 -17.54 -4.35 26.74
N GLY A 17 -18.17 -3.34 26.14
CA GLY A 17 -17.80 -1.93 26.28
C GLY A 17 -16.75 -1.44 25.28
N ASP A 18 -16.24 -2.29 24.38
CA ASP A 18 -15.27 -1.87 23.37
C ASP A 18 -15.95 -1.03 22.27
N MET A 19 -15.33 0.07 21.87
CA MET A 19 -15.80 0.85 20.73
C MET A 19 -15.32 0.22 19.42
N VAL A 20 -16.25 -0.23 18.60
CA VAL A 20 -15.99 -0.84 17.29
C VAL A 20 -16.34 0.13 16.17
N SER A 21 -15.50 0.18 15.15
CA SER A 21 -15.72 0.97 13.93
C SER A 21 -15.64 0.07 12.71
N LEU A 22 -16.68 0.09 11.88
CA LEU A 22 -16.70 -0.49 10.54
C LEU A 22 -16.55 0.65 9.53
N GLN A 23 -15.66 0.48 8.56
CA GLN A 23 -15.41 1.46 7.51
C GLN A 23 -15.32 0.74 6.17
N PHE A 24 -16.19 1.13 5.24
CA PHE A 24 -16.13 0.75 3.84
C PHE A 24 -15.71 1.98 3.03
N GLU A 25 -14.67 1.81 2.22
CA GLU A 25 -14.16 2.84 1.33
C GLU A 25 -13.99 2.28 -0.07
N VAL A 26 -14.46 3.04 -1.06
CA VAL A 26 -14.17 2.84 -2.47
C VAL A 26 -13.23 3.95 -2.89
N ILE A 27 -12.02 3.59 -3.28
CA ILE A 27 -11.02 4.56 -3.72
C ILE A 27 -10.96 4.47 -5.25
N PRO A 28 -11.46 5.48 -5.99
CA PRO A 28 -11.24 5.53 -7.42
C PRO A 28 -9.75 5.65 -7.69
N LEU A 29 -9.22 4.78 -8.54
CA LEU A 29 -7.81 4.81 -8.97
C LEU A 29 -7.74 5.41 -10.39
N PRO A 30 -7.70 6.75 -10.53
CA PRO A 30 -7.60 7.39 -11.83
C PRO A 30 -6.29 6.96 -12.51
N GLY A 31 -6.39 6.36 -13.69
CA GLY A 31 -5.25 5.80 -14.42
C GLY A 31 -5.03 4.29 -14.24
N ALA A 32 -5.81 3.62 -13.38
CA ALA A 32 -5.80 2.16 -13.36
C ALA A 32 -6.52 1.60 -14.59
N HIS A 33 -5.80 0.85 -15.41
CA HIS A 33 -6.32 0.28 -16.66
C HIS A 33 -6.91 -1.14 -16.49
N SER A 34 -6.55 -1.86 -15.42
CA SER A 34 -7.08 -3.19 -15.11
C SER A 34 -6.85 -3.58 -13.65
N VAL A 35 -7.62 -4.56 -13.15
CA VAL A 35 -7.39 -5.17 -11.83
C VAL A 35 -5.97 -5.74 -11.73
N LYS A 36 -5.47 -6.37 -12.80
CA LYS A 36 -4.11 -6.91 -12.83
C LYS A 36 -3.07 -5.81 -12.60
N ALA A 37 -3.20 -4.65 -13.26
CA ALA A 37 -2.26 -3.54 -13.09
C ALA A 37 -2.23 -3.03 -11.63
N ILE A 38 -3.38 -3.01 -10.96
CA ILE A 38 -3.48 -2.65 -9.54
C ILE A 38 -2.75 -3.68 -8.67
N ILE A 39 -2.99 -4.98 -8.92
CA ILE A 39 -2.36 -6.06 -8.16
C ILE A 39 -0.85 -6.08 -8.38
N ASP A 40 -0.38 -5.89 -9.62
CA ASP A 40 1.05 -5.81 -9.94
C ASP A 40 1.71 -4.62 -9.21
N ALA A 41 1.05 -3.46 -9.18
CA ALA A 41 1.54 -2.28 -8.46
C ALA A 41 1.58 -2.51 -6.93
N LEU A 42 0.55 -3.15 -6.38
CA LEU A 42 0.51 -3.49 -4.96
C LEU A 42 1.62 -4.48 -4.59
N GLN A 43 1.84 -5.50 -5.42
CA GLN A 43 2.94 -6.45 -5.22
C GLN A 43 4.29 -5.75 -5.24
N PHE A 44 4.51 -4.82 -6.17
CA PHE A 44 5.72 -4.03 -6.22
C PHE A 44 5.94 -3.24 -4.92
N VAL A 45 4.92 -2.55 -4.42
CA VAL A 45 5.01 -1.81 -3.15
C VAL A 45 5.26 -2.76 -1.98
N VAL A 46 4.59 -3.90 -1.90
CA VAL A 46 4.78 -4.86 -0.80
C VAL A 46 6.19 -5.43 -0.80
N TYR A 47 6.73 -5.80 -1.96
CA TYR A 47 8.10 -6.33 -2.07
C TYR A 47 9.17 -5.28 -1.77
N ASN A 48 8.85 -3.99 -1.93
CA ASN A 48 9.79 -2.88 -1.72
C ASN A 48 9.33 -1.96 -0.58
N ILE A 49 8.50 -2.44 0.35
CA ILE A 49 7.76 -1.56 1.28
C ILE A 49 8.68 -0.74 2.18
N GLU A 50 9.81 -1.32 2.60
CA GLU A 50 10.85 -0.60 3.34
C GLU A 50 11.33 0.63 2.57
N ILE A 51 11.68 0.44 1.30
CA ILE A 51 12.15 1.51 0.41
C ILE A 51 11.03 2.51 0.16
N SER A 52 9.82 2.04 -0.18
CA SER A 52 8.68 2.91 -0.47
C SER A 52 8.27 3.79 0.71
N ILE A 53 8.38 3.28 1.94
CA ILE A 53 8.12 4.08 3.15
C ILE A 53 9.24 5.10 3.35
N SER A 54 10.51 4.69 3.23
CA SER A 54 11.64 5.60 3.34
C SER A 54 11.57 6.74 2.32
N GLU A 55 11.30 6.44 1.05
CA GLU A 55 11.12 7.43 -0.02
C GLU A 55 9.97 8.41 0.30
N ALA A 56 8.84 7.91 0.81
CA ALA A 56 7.70 8.74 1.17
C ALA A 56 7.99 9.69 2.34
N VAL A 57 8.92 9.33 3.23
CA VAL A 57 9.37 10.15 4.36
C VAL A 57 10.54 11.07 3.99
N GLY A 58 11.14 10.87 2.80
CA GLY A 58 12.28 11.65 2.30
C GLY A 58 13.65 11.08 2.70
N ASP A 59 13.67 9.85 3.22
CA ASP A 59 14.88 9.15 3.60
C ASP A 59 15.33 8.20 2.49
N ILE A 60 16.63 8.17 2.23
CA ILE A 60 17.23 7.23 1.28
C ILE A 60 17.66 5.99 2.04
N ASN A 61 17.12 4.84 1.65
CA ASN A 61 17.46 3.57 2.26
C ASN A 61 17.96 2.59 1.19
N ILE A 62 19.10 1.94 1.46
CA ILE A 62 19.71 0.96 0.56
C ILE A 62 19.49 -0.41 1.18
N ARG A 63 18.75 -1.28 0.48
CA ARG A 63 18.51 -2.63 0.97
C ARG A 63 19.82 -3.41 0.96
N GLU A 64 20.21 -3.93 2.12
CA GLU A 64 21.35 -4.84 2.24
C GLU A 64 21.09 -6.10 1.41
N ASN A 65 22.09 -6.54 0.63
CA ASN A 65 21.97 -7.69 -0.27
C ASN A 65 21.93 -9.00 0.54
N ASP A 66 20.78 -9.32 1.11
CA ASP A 66 20.50 -10.64 1.68
C ASP A 66 20.37 -11.65 0.53
N ASP A 67 21.49 -12.33 0.24
CA ASP A 67 21.64 -13.45 -0.70
C ASP A 67 20.76 -13.36 -1.95
N ALA A 68 21.26 -12.61 -2.94
CA ALA A 68 20.73 -12.59 -4.30
C ALA A 68 20.62 -14.01 -4.88
N LYS A 69 19.45 -14.64 -4.70
CA LYS A 69 19.09 -15.85 -5.41
C LYS A 69 18.81 -15.48 -6.87
N PRO A 70 19.37 -16.22 -7.85
CA PRO A 70 19.04 -16.02 -9.26
C PRO A 70 17.52 -16.09 -9.46
N GLY A 71 16.90 -15.00 -9.90
CA GLY A 71 15.45 -14.89 -10.11
C GLY A 71 14.67 -14.09 -9.06
N SER A 72 15.33 -13.51 -8.05
CA SER A 72 14.68 -12.60 -7.11
C SER A 72 14.50 -11.21 -7.74
N PRO A 73 13.28 -10.65 -7.85
CA PRO A 73 12.99 -9.37 -8.52
C PRO A 73 13.40 -8.14 -7.67
N VAL A 74 14.45 -8.25 -6.85
CA VAL A 74 14.92 -7.16 -6.00
C VAL A 74 15.68 -6.18 -6.90
N ALA A 75 14.91 -5.22 -7.42
CA ALA A 75 15.42 -4.17 -8.29
C ALA A 75 16.36 -3.27 -7.50
N GLN A 76 17.63 -3.28 -7.90
CA GLN A 76 18.56 -2.21 -7.59
C GLN A 76 18.12 -0.98 -8.39
N LEU A 77 17.30 -0.12 -7.77
CA LEU A 77 16.99 1.19 -8.33
C LEU A 77 18.16 2.13 -8.00
N PHE A 78 19.17 2.15 -8.89
CA PHE A 78 20.12 3.25 -8.93
C PHE A 78 19.40 4.45 -9.59
N LEU A 79 18.88 5.35 -8.77
CA LEU A 79 18.43 6.67 -9.22
C LEU A 79 19.66 7.53 -9.54
N LEU A 80 19.70 8.04 -10.77
CA LEU A 80 20.61 9.06 -11.27
C LEU A 80 19.84 10.38 -11.36
#